data_AF-A0A2H9LS30-F1
#
_entry.id   AF-A0A2H9LS30-F1
#
_cell.length_a   1.000
_cell.length_b   1.000
_cell.length_c   1.000
_cell.angle_alpha   90.00
_cell.angle_beta   90.00
_cell.angle_gamma   90.00
#
_symmetry.space_group_name_H-M   'P 1'
#
loop_
_entity.id
_entity.type
_entity.pdbx_description
1 polymer ?
#
loop_
_entity_poly.entity_id
_entity_poly.type
_entity_poly.pdbx_seq_one_letter_code
_entity_poly.pdbx_strand_id
1 'polypeptide(L)'
;MDKTKKVLAFGTFDIFHKGHEFYLKNARKHGDILNVVVARDSTVKQIKGKYPLNNELKRLAVIQNLNYVDKAFLGYEEDKYKIIEEIRPDIICLGYDQKSFNNDLKNKLKKRGLNPKIIKFEKGFKPEVYKTSKL
;
A
#
# COMPACT_ATOMS: atom_id res chain seq x y z
N MET A 1 5.85 -0.38 -28.72
CA MET A 1 4.86 -0.77 -27.69
C MET A 1 5.24 -0.08 -26.41
N ASP A 2 4.37 0.76 -25.87
CA ASP A 2 4.61 1.38 -24.57
C ASP A 2 4.66 0.30 -23.47
N LYS A 3 5.66 0.40 -22.60
CA LYS A 3 5.85 -0.51 -21.48
C LYS A 3 4.69 -0.33 -20.49
N THR A 4 4.00 -1.42 -20.15
CA THR A 4 2.95 -1.43 -19.12
C THR A 4 3.47 -0.88 -17.78
N LYS A 5 2.81 0.16 -17.27
CA LYS A 5 3.21 0.90 -16.07
C LYS A 5 2.57 0.29 -14.82
N LYS A 6 3.40 -0.26 -13.94
CA LYS A 6 2.96 -0.89 -12.68
C LYS A 6 2.96 0.10 -11.53
N VAL A 7 1.81 0.23 -10.88
CA VAL A 7 1.63 0.97 -9.63
C VAL A 7 1.61 0.00 -8.46
N LEU A 8 2.22 0.41 -7.34
CA LEU A 8 2.20 -0.31 -6.08
C LEU A 8 1.64 0.58 -4.97
N ALA A 9 0.69 0.06 -4.22
CA ALA A 9 0.12 0.68 -3.03
C ALA A 9 0.24 -0.26 -1.82
N PHE A 10 0.36 0.30 -0.62
CA PHE A 10 0.47 -0.45 0.63
C PHE A 10 -0.60 -0.05 1.64
N GLY A 11 -1.02 -0.96 2.50
CA GLY A 11 -1.88 -0.63 3.64
C GLY A 11 -2.24 -1.81 4.54
N THR A 12 -2.80 -1.51 5.71
CA THR A 12 -3.41 -2.53 6.58
C THR A 12 -4.79 -2.94 6.05
N PHE A 13 -5.61 -1.97 5.64
CA PHE A 13 -6.98 -2.22 5.16
C PHE A 13 -7.84 -3.06 6.12
N ASP A 14 -7.79 -2.74 7.42
CA ASP A 14 -8.44 -3.52 8.47
C ASP A 14 -9.96 -3.54 8.34
N ILE A 15 -10.57 -2.36 8.43
CA ILE A 15 -11.96 -2.14 8.05
C ILE A 15 -11.91 -1.30 6.76
N PHE A 16 -12.31 -1.91 5.64
CA PHE A 16 -12.32 -1.22 4.36
C PHE A 16 -13.41 -0.14 4.35
N HIS A 17 -13.08 1.07 3.89
CA HIS A 17 -13.96 2.23 3.93
C HIS A 17 -13.61 3.24 2.82
N LYS A 18 -14.43 4.28 2.65
CA LYS A 18 -14.30 5.29 1.58
C LYS A 18 -12.92 5.95 1.50
N GLY A 19 -12.24 6.15 2.62
CA GLY A 19 -10.83 6.59 2.63
C GLY A 19 -9.87 5.66 1.90
N HIS A 20 -9.97 4.34 2.12
CA HIS A 20 -9.17 3.33 1.42
C HIS A 20 -9.54 3.26 -0.07
N GLU A 21 -10.84 3.29 -0.38
CA GLU A 21 -11.33 3.33 -1.76
C GLU A 21 -10.76 4.53 -2.52
N PHE A 22 -10.86 5.73 -1.96
CA PHE A 22 -10.32 6.96 -2.56
C PHE A 22 -8.80 6.86 -2.79
N TYR A 23 -8.06 6.36 -1.80
CA TYR A 23 -6.62 6.16 -1.92
C TYR A 23 -6.26 5.20 -3.07
N LEU A 24 -6.88 4.02 -3.12
CA LEU A 24 -6.58 3.01 -4.14
C LEU A 24 -7.05 3.45 -5.54
N LYS A 25 -8.21 4.09 -5.65
CA LYS A 25 -8.68 4.65 -6.93
C LYS A 25 -7.78 5.76 -7.44
N ASN A 26 -7.21 6.59 -6.56
CA ASN A 26 -6.22 7.58 -6.98
C ASN A 26 -4.90 6.93 -7.37
N ALA A 27 -4.43 5.90 -6.65
CA ALA A 27 -3.26 5.13 -7.05
C ALA A 27 -3.45 4.52 -8.45
N ARG A 28 -4.62 3.94 -8.75
CA ARG A 28 -4.94 3.34 -10.05
C ARG A 28 -4.76 4.29 -11.23
N LYS A 29 -4.98 5.60 -11.05
CA LYS A 29 -4.85 6.63 -12.10
C LYS A 29 -3.41 6.85 -12.56
N HIS A 30 -2.41 6.34 -11.85
CA HIS A 30 -1.01 6.61 -12.15
C HIS A 30 -0.35 5.58 -13.09
N GLY A 31 -1.03 4.49 -13.43
CA GLY A 31 -0.52 3.48 -14.36
C GLY A 31 -1.57 2.50 -14.82
N ASP A 32 -1.12 1.43 -15.46
CA ASP A 32 -1.98 0.46 -16.16
C ASP A 32 -2.39 -0.70 -15.25
N ILE A 33 -1.55 -1.04 -14.28
CA ILE A 33 -1.76 -2.15 -13.33
C ILE A 33 -1.58 -1.63 -11.91
N LEU A 34 -2.60 -1.78 -11.06
CA LEU A 34 -2.52 -1.53 -9.63
C LEU A 34 -2.27 -2.83 -8.87
N ASN A 35 -1.08 -2.92 -8.27
CA ASN A 35 -0.73 -3.95 -7.30
C ASN A 35 -0.90 -3.40 -5.89
N VAL A 36 -1.51 -4.17 -4.98
CA VAL A 36 -1.70 -3.77 -3.59
C VAL A 36 -1.03 -4.77 -2.64
N VAL A 37 -0.23 -4.28 -1.71
CA VAL A 37 0.38 -5.08 -0.65
C VAL A 37 -0.35 -4.82 0.65
N VAL A 38 -0.96 -5.87 1.17
CA VAL A 38 -1.63 -5.91 2.46
C VAL A 38 -0.60 -6.28 3.53
N ALA A 39 -0.50 -5.45 4.57
CA ALA A 39 0.44 -5.68 5.67
C ALA A 39 0.10 -6.97 6.43
N ARG A 40 1.12 -7.69 6.88
CA ARG A 40 0.98 -8.86 7.75
C ARG A 40 0.47 -8.47 9.14
N ASP A 41 -0.24 -9.38 9.81
CA ASP A 41 -0.75 -9.15 11.17
C ASP A 41 0.39 -8.83 12.15
N SER A 42 1.52 -9.54 12.03
CA SER A 42 2.77 -9.32 12.76
C SER A 42 3.34 -7.92 12.51
N THR A 43 3.43 -7.48 11.25
CA THR A 43 3.88 -6.13 10.88
C THR A 43 2.98 -5.05 11.49
N VAL A 44 1.66 -5.26 11.47
CA VAL A 44 0.71 -4.32 12.06
C VAL A 44 0.90 -4.22 13.57
N LYS A 45 1.05 -5.36 14.27
CA LYS A 45 1.32 -5.41 15.71
C LYS A 45 2.61 -4.69 16.08
N GLN A 46 3.68 -4.90 15.32
CA GLN A 46 4.97 -4.24 15.55
C GLN A 46 4.89 -2.72 15.39
N ILE A 47 4.18 -2.23 14.36
CA ILE A 47 4.11 -0.79 14.04
C ILE A 47 3.07 -0.06 14.91
N LYS A 48 1.92 -0.67 15.16
CA LYS A 48 0.77 -0.03 15.81
C LYS A 48 0.57 -0.44 17.28
N GLY A 49 1.36 -1.38 17.78
CA GLY A 49 1.25 -1.92 19.14
C GLY A 49 0.05 -2.85 19.37
N LYS A 50 -0.84 -3.01 18.40
CA LYS A 50 -2.02 -3.89 18.46
C LYS A 50 -2.22 -4.67 17.17
N TYR A 51 -2.81 -5.86 17.28
CA TYR A 51 -3.25 -6.63 16.12
C TYR A 51 -4.42 -5.92 15.42
N PRO A 52 -4.58 -6.11 14.10
CA PRO A 52 -5.80 -5.69 13.41
C PRO A 52 -6.99 -6.50 13.91
N LEU A 53 -8.20 -5.95 13.71
CA LEU A 53 -9.45 -6.63 14.04
C LEU A 53 -9.71 -7.82 13.12
N ASN A 54 -9.37 -7.67 11.83
CA ASN A 54 -9.46 -8.71 10.82
C ASN A 54 -8.07 -9.29 10.52
N ASN A 55 -7.98 -10.63 10.47
CA ASN A 55 -6.74 -11.29 10.07
C ASN A 55 -6.33 -10.93 8.64
N GLU A 56 -5.06 -11.14 8.33
CA GLU A 56 -4.45 -10.74 7.06
C GLU A 56 -5.09 -11.38 5.82
N LEU A 57 -5.58 -12.62 5.91
CA LEU A 57 -6.24 -13.30 4.79
C LEU A 57 -7.61 -12.69 4.49
N LYS A 58 -8.39 -12.32 5.51
CA LYS A 58 -9.67 -11.61 5.34
C LYS A 58 -9.44 -10.23 4.71
N ARG A 59 -8.45 -9.49 5.22
CA ARG A 59 -8.09 -8.17 4.67
C ARG A 59 -7.62 -8.28 3.22
N LEU A 60 -6.81 -9.29 2.89
CA LEU A 60 -6.39 -9.58 1.52
C LEU A 60 -7.59 -9.86 0.60
N ALA A 61 -8.50 -10.74 1.00
CA ALA A 61 -9.67 -11.11 0.21
C ALA A 61 -10.54 -9.90 -0.14
N VAL A 62 -10.73 -8.96 0.81
CA VAL A 62 -11.45 -7.71 0.54
C VAL A 62 -10.78 -6.92 -0.57
N ILE A 63 -9.45 -6.80 -0.54
CA ILE A 63 -8.70 -6.04 -1.55
C ILE A 63 -8.69 -6.76 -2.92
N GLN A 64 -8.61 -8.08 -2.95
CA GLN A 64 -8.65 -8.87 -4.18
C GLN A 64 -10.00 -8.74 -4.93
N ASN A 65 -11.09 -8.51 -4.21
CA ASN A 65 -12.43 -8.37 -4.79
C ASN A 65 -12.73 -6.97 -5.34
N LEU A 66 -11.78 -6.03 -5.27
CA LEU A 66 -11.95 -4.69 -5.82
C LEU A 66 -11.67 -4.68 -7.32
N ASN A 67 -12.67 -4.31 -8.13
CA ASN A 67 -12.58 -4.30 -9.60
C ASN A 67 -11.52 -3.36 -10.20
N TYR A 68 -10.93 -2.46 -9.41
CA TYR A 68 -9.84 -1.57 -9.81
C TYR A 68 -8.47 -1.98 -9.25
N VAL A 69 -8.37 -3.14 -8.59
CA VAL A 69 -7.12 -3.75 -8.13
C VAL A 69 -6.82 -4.95 -9.00
N ASP A 70 -5.69 -4.92 -9.71
CA ASP A 70 -5.31 -5.99 -10.64
C ASP A 70 -4.72 -7.19 -9.92
N LYS A 71 -3.88 -6.93 -8.89
CA LYS A 71 -3.30 -7.98 -8.03
C LYS A 71 -3.16 -7.48 -6.59
N ALA A 72 -3.41 -8.37 -5.63
CA ALA A 72 -3.14 -8.09 -4.24
C ALA A 72 -2.33 -9.22 -3.59
N PHE A 73 -1.41 -8.84 -2.72
CA PHE A 73 -0.44 -9.73 -2.08
C PHE A 73 -0.35 -9.42 -0.59
N LEU A 74 0.11 -10.39 0.19
CA LEU A 74 0.62 -10.10 1.53
C LEU A 74 2.07 -9.63 1.44
N GLY A 75 2.47 -8.76 2.38
CA GLY A 75 3.88 -8.40 2.54
C GLY A 75 4.73 -9.58 3.04
N TYR A 76 6.03 -9.35 3.20
CA TYR A 76 6.93 -10.28 3.90
C TYR A 76 7.20 -9.77 5.31
N GLU A 77 7.23 -10.67 6.28
CA GLU A 77 7.45 -10.33 7.69
C GLU A 77 8.88 -9.85 7.94
N GLU A 78 9.88 -10.51 7.35
CA GLU A 78 11.29 -10.24 7.60
C GLU A 78 11.86 -9.13 6.70
N ASP A 79 11.49 -9.13 5.41
CA ASP A 79 11.97 -8.13 4.44
C ASP A 79 10.82 -7.50 3.66
N LYS A 80 10.29 -6.40 4.19
CA LYS A 80 9.22 -5.61 3.55
C LYS A 80 9.57 -5.08 2.14
N TYR A 81 10.84 -5.07 1.75
CA TYR A 81 11.26 -4.62 0.42
C TYR A 81 11.26 -5.74 -0.62
N LYS A 82 11.30 -7.01 -0.20
CA LYS A 82 11.32 -8.17 -1.09
C LYS A 82 10.14 -8.17 -2.08
N ILE A 83 8.94 -7.87 -1.60
CA ILE A 83 7.75 -7.77 -2.46
C ILE A 83 7.87 -6.65 -3.52
N ILE A 84 8.64 -5.59 -3.22
CA ILE A 84 8.90 -4.50 -4.16
C ILE A 84 9.91 -4.93 -5.23
N GLU A 85 10.89 -5.76 -4.85
CA GLU A 85 11.86 -6.37 -5.78
C GLU A 85 11.19 -7.36 -6.72
N GLU A 86 10.22 -8.13 -6.24
CA GLU A 86 9.44 -9.07 -7.05
C GLU A 86 8.50 -8.35 -8.01
N ILE A 87 7.77 -7.34 -7.51
CA ILE A 87 6.81 -6.59 -8.33
C ILE A 87 7.52 -5.65 -9.31
N ARG A 88 8.70 -5.11 -8.97
CA ARG A 88 9.42 -4.07 -9.71
C ARG A 88 8.50 -2.96 -10.23
N PRO A 89 7.81 -2.21 -9.36
CA PRO A 89 6.87 -1.19 -9.79
C PRO A 89 7.59 -0.01 -10.44
N ASP A 90 6.90 0.67 -11.35
CA ASP A 90 7.37 1.96 -11.89
C ASP A 90 6.95 3.12 -10.98
N ILE A 91 5.85 2.95 -10.22
CA ILE A 91 5.32 3.95 -9.29
C ILE A 91 4.94 3.31 -7.95
N ILE A 92 5.32 3.95 -6.85
CA ILE A 92 4.81 3.66 -5.51
C ILE A 92 3.93 4.82 -5.06
N CYS A 93 2.67 4.52 -4.74
CA CYS A 93 1.74 5.46 -4.15
C CYS A 93 1.69 5.26 -2.63
N LEU A 94 1.75 6.36 -1.89
CA LEU A 94 1.70 6.40 -0.43
C LEU A 94 0.51 7.24 0.04
N GLY A 95 -0.20 6.74 1.04
CA GLY A 95 -1.28 7.45 1.71
C GLY A 95 -0.78 8.66 2.50
N TYR A 96 -1.70 9.60 2.79
CA TYR A 96 -1.40 10.85 3.48
C TYR A 96 -0.83 10.65 4.91
N ASP A 97 -1.28 9.60 5.59
CA ASP A 97 -0.91 9.25 6.95
C ASP A 97 0.34 8.35 7.04
N GLN A 98 0.85 7.88 5.90
CA GLN A 98 2.05 7.04 5.84
C GLN A 98 3.31 7.92 6.01
N LYS A 99 3.61 8.24 7.28
CA LYS A 99 4.80 8.99 7.70
C LYS A 99 6.09 8.15 7.71
N SER A 100 5.96 6.83 7.74
CA SER A 100 7.06 5.86 7.89
C SER A 100 7.92 5.63 6.64
N PHE A 101 7.59 6.29 5.53
CA PHE A 101 8.37 6.27 4.29
C PHE A 101 9.10 7.61 4.10
N ASN A 102 10.02 7.92 5.01
CA ASN A 102 10.90 9.09 4.92
C ASN A 102 12.02 8.86 3.86
N ASN A 103 12.89 9.87 3.66
CA ASN A 103 14.04 9.91 2.72
C ASN A 103 14.83 8.60 2.52
N ASP A 104 14.83 7.72 3.52
CA ASP A 104 15.51 6.42 3.47
C ASP A 104 14.86 5.38 2.52
N LEU A 105 13.55 5.45 2.24
CA LEU A 105 12.90 4.50 1.31
C LEU A 105 13.58 4.54 -0.06
N LYS A 106 13.77 5.74 -0.63
CA LYS A 106 14.38 5.91 -1.95
C LYS A 106 15.81 5.37 -1.98
N ASN A 107 16.58 5.61 -0.91
CA ASN A 107 17.95 5.11 -0.79
C ASN A 107 17.99 3.58 -0.67
N LYS A 108 17.11 2.98 0.15
CA LYS A 108 17.00 1.52 0.29
C LYS A 108 16.58 0.84 -1.01
N LEU A 109 15.62 1.41 -1.73
CA LEU A 109 15.21 0.91 -3.05
C LEU A 109 16.35 1.04 -4.07
N LYS A 110 17.06 2.16 -4.08
CA LYS A 110 18.21 2.37 -4.98
C LYS A 110 19.32 1.36 -4.75
N LYS A 111 19.65 1.05 -3.47
CA LYS A 111 20.62 0.00 -3.11
C LYS A 111 20.20 -1.40 -3.60
N ARG A 112 18.90 -1.62 -3.78
CA ARG A 112 18.31 -2.85 -4.33
C ARG A 112 18.12 -2.82 -5.86
N GLY A 113 18.67 -1.81 -6.54
CA GLY A 113 18.54 -1.67 -7.99
C GLY A 113 17.13 -1.28 -8.46
N LEU A 114 16.35 -0.63 -7.59
CA LEU A 114 15.00 -0.16 -7.87
C LEU A 114 14.95 1.37 -7.87
N ASN A 115 14.24 1.97 -8.82
CA ASN A 115 14.07 3.42 -8.89
C ASN A 115 12.63 3.83 -9.28
N PRO A 116 11.60 3.41 -8.51
CA PRO A 116 10.23 3.82 -8.78
C PRO A 116 10.03 5.30 -8.49
N LYS A 117 9.10 5.94 -9.22
CA LYS A 117 8.58 7.26 -8.83
C LYS A 117 7.72 7.10 -7.58
N ILE A 118 8.00 7.87 -6.55
CA ILE A 118 7.21 7.88 -5.31
C ILE A 118 6.22 9.04 -5.37
N ILE A 119 4.93 8.75 -5.17
CA ILE A 119 3.85 9.74 -5.09
C ILE A 119 3.22 9.62 -3.71
N LYS A 120 3.26 10.70 -2.92
CA LYS A 120 2.58 10.77 -1.63
C LYS A 120 1.36 11.67 -1.77
N PHE A 121 0.19 11.16 -1.40
CA PHE A 121 -1.03 11.97 -1.45
C PHE A 121 -1.11 12.88 -0.23
N GLU A 122 -1.30 14.18 -0.44
CA GLU A 122 -1.30 15.18 0.64
C GLU A 122 -2.62 15.24 1.43
N LYS A 123 -3.73 14.79 0.82
CA LYS A 123 -5.06 14.83 1.43
C LYS A 123 -5.71 13.44 1.40
N GLY A 124 -6.20 13.00 2.55
CA GLY A 124 -7.17 11.90 2.64
C GLY A 124 -8.56 12.36 2.20
N PHE A 125 -9.44 11.41 1.87
CA PHE A 125 -10.86 11.73 1.66
C PHE A 125 -11.52 11.99 3.01
N LYS A 126 -11.95 13.23 3.28
CA LYS A 126 -12.58 13.67 4.54
C LYS A 126 -11.86 13.09 5.78
N PRO A 127 -10.59 13.46 6.01
CA PRO A 127 -9.73 12.83 7.02
C PRO A 127 -10.27 12.97 8.45
N GLU A 128 -11.09 13.98 8.72
CA GLU A 128 -11.81 14.18 9.98
C GLU A 128 -12.93 13.14 10.23
N VAL A 129 -13.46 12.48 9.18
CA VAL A 129 -14.57 11.50 9.27
C VAL A 129 -14.08 10.05 9.18
N TYR A 130 -13.05 9.76 8.37
CA TYR A 130 -12.63 8.37 8.05
C TYR A 130 -11.30 7.94 8.66
N LYS A 131 -10.89 8.52 9.80
CA LYS A 131 -9.64 8.15 10.48
C LYS A 131 -9.86 6.95 11.39
N THR A 132 -9.41 5.77 10.97
CA THR A 132 -9.52 4.51 11.75
C THR A 132 -8.70 4.52 13.04
N SER A 133 -7.82 5.49 13.26
CA SER A 133 -7.08 5.64 14.53
C SER A 133 -7.94 6.20 15.68
N LYS A 134 -9.23 6.46 15.45
CA LYS A 134 -10.21 6.91 16.46
C LYS A 134 -11.34 5.89 16.70
N LEU A 135 -11.26 4.70 16.10
CA LEU A 135 -12.13 3.57 16.37
C LEU A 135 -11.39 2.52 17.21
#